data_AF-A0A109LK36-F1
#
_entry.id   AF-A0A109LK36-F1
#
_cell.length_a   1.000
_cell.length_b   1.000
_cell.length_c   1.000
_cell.angle_alpha   90.00
_cell.angle_beta   90.00
_cell.angle_gamma   90.00
#
_symmetry.space_group_name_H-M   'P 1'
#
loop_
_entity.id
_entity.type
_entity.pdbx_description
1 polymer ?
#
loop_
_entity_poly.entity_id
_entity_poly.type
_entity_poly.pdbx_seq_one_letter_code
_entity_poly.pdbx_strand_id
1 'polypeptide(L)'
;MEHLFNVGPGAFNPPPKVDSAIVRLVPHAVLPHPAKDHKLLERVVREAFNQRRKTLRNTLKALLSNAEIEAAGVDGSLRPEQLDLAAFVRLADQLAIQPASVVE
;
A
#
# COMPACT_ATOMS: atom_id res chain seq x y z
N MET A 1 13.12 -7.11 0.97
CA MET A 1 12.63 -8.50 1.10
C MET A 1 13.54 -9.38 0.29
N GLU A 2 13.99 -10.49 0.86
CA GLU A 2 14.92 -11.41 0.20
C GLU A 2 14.26 -12.78 0.09
N HIS A 3 14.16 -13.31 -1.12
CA HIS A 3 13.74 -14.69 -1.36
C HIS A 3 14.96 -15.59 -1.18
N LEU A 4 14.87 -16.58 -0.27
CA LEU A 4 15.99 -17.47 0.04
C LEU A 4 15.92 -18.73 -0.84
N PHE A 5 14.80 -19.45 -0.78
CA PHE A 5 14.56 -20.67 -1.58
C PHE A 5 13.10 -21.09 -1.53
N ASN A 6 12.71 -21.94 -2.48
CA ASN A 6 11.39 -22.59 -2.52
C ASN A 6 11.42 -23.92 -1.76
N VAL A 7 10.28 -24.29 -1.17
CA VAL A 7 10.09 -25.53 -0.43
C VAL A 7 8.91 -26.27 -1.05
N GLY A 8 9.19 -27.43 -1.65
CA GLY A 8 8.16 -28.25 -2.29
C GLY A 8 7.27 -28.97 -1.27
N PRO A 9 6.07 -29.43 -1.68
CA PRO A 9 5.10 -30.08 -0.79
C PRO A 9 5.62 -31.31 -0.03
N GLY A 10 6.57 -32.05 -0.63
CA GLY A 10 7.15 -33.26 -0.03
C GLY A 10 7.96 -33.01 1.25
N ALA A 11 8.25 -31.75 1.59
CA ALA A 11 8.89 -31.38 2.84
C ALA A 11 7.93 -31.29 4.04
N PHE A 12 6.61 -31.46 3.84
CA PHE A 12 5.58 -31.33 4.87
C PHE A 12 4.80 -32.63 5.06
N ASN A 13 4.26 -32.84 6.27
CA ASN A 13 3.37 -33.96 6.57
C ASN A 13 2.14 -33.49 7.37
N PRO A 14 0.91 -33.59 6.82
CA PRO A 14 0.60 -34.00 5.45
C PRO A 14 1.04 -32.95 4.40
N PRO A 15 1.31 -33.37 3.14
CA PRO A 15 1.78 -32.45 2.10
C PRO A 15 0.67 -31.45 1.67
N PRO A 16 0.97 -30.15 1.54
CA PRO A 16 0.03 -29.15 1.03
C PRO A 16 -0.18 -29.26 -0.49
N LYS A 17 -1.21 -28.59 -1.03
CA LYS A 17 -1.52 -28.56 -2.47
C LYS A 17 -0.76 -27.47 -3.26
N VAL A 18 0.09 -26.71 -2.59
CA VAL A 18 0.76 -25.52 -3.13
C VAL A 18 2.23 -25.55 -2.77
N ASP A 19 3.06 -24.90 -3.58
CA ASP A 19 4.46 -24.65 -3.25
C ASP A 19 4.60 -23.63 -2.12
N SER A 20 5.65 -23.78 -1.32
CA SER A 20 6.03 -22.85 -0.27
C SER A 20 7.33 -22.12 -0.64
N ALA A 21 7.61 -21.00 0.02
CA ALA A 21 8.87 -20.28 -0.11
C ALA A 21 9.32 -19.72 1.25
N ILE A 22 10.64 -19.71 1.47
CA ILE A 22 11.24 -19.05 2.63
C ILE A 22 11.70 -17.65 2.20
N VAL A 23 11.22 -16.64 2.91
CA VAL A 23 11.52 -15.23 2.67
C VAL A 23 12.07 -14.59 3.94
N ARG A 24 13.08 -13.74 3.78
CA ARG A 24 13.67 -12.96 4.88
C ARG A 24 13.23 -11.50 4.79
N LEU A 25 12.70 -11.01 5.89
CA LEU A 25 12.38 -9.59 6.11
C LEU A 25 13.31 -9.08 7.20
N VAL A 26 14.08 -8.04 6.89
CA VAL A 26 14.92 -7.33 7.86
C VAL A 26 14.27 -5.97 8.08
N PRO A 27 13.85 -5.63 9.31
CA PRO A 27 13.32 -4.31 9.62
C PRO A 27 14.33 -3.23 9.22
N HIS A 28 13.84 -2.16 8.61
CA HIS A 28 14.66 -1.01 8.30
C HIS A 28 15.09 -0.29 9.58
N ALA A 29 16.39 -0.05 9.75
CA ALA A 29 16.90 0.78 10.84
C ALA A 29 16.46 2.25 10.67
N VAL A 30 16.43 2.72 9.42
CA VAL A 30 15.87 4.01 9.01
C VAL A 30 14.90 3.74 7.86
N LEU A 31 13.66 4.19 8.01
CA LEU A 31 12.64 3.99 6.99
C LEU A 31 13.02 4.78 5.72
N PRO A 32 13.02 4.15 4.53
CA PRO A 32 13.33 4.85 3.28
C PRO A 32 12.26 5.88 2.90
N HIS A 33 11.01 5.62 3.27
CA HIS A 33 9.86 6.50 3.03
C HIS A 33 9.03 6.59 4.32
N PRO A 34 9.41 7.47 5.26
CA PRO A 34 8.66 7.64 6.50
C PRO A 34 7.34 8.37 6.21
N ALA A 35 6.21 7.75 6.55
CA ALA A 35 4.92 8.43 6.57
C ALA A 35 4.74 9.23 7.86
N LYS A 36 4.06 10.39 7.79
CA LYS A 36 3.74 11.20 8.97
C LYS A 36 2.83 10.47 9.96
N ASP A 37 1.87 9.71 9.43
CA ASP A 37 0.99 8.85 10.22
C ASP A 37 0.80 7.49 9.51
N HIS A 38 1.23 6.42 10.17
CA HIS A 38 1.12 5.07 9.64
C HIS A 38 -0.34 4.61 9.46
N LYS A 39 -1.29 5.12 10.27
CA LYS A 39 -2.71 4.75 10.20
C LYS A 39 -3.36 5.33 8.95
N LEU A 40 -2.95 6.54 8.56
CA LEU A 40 -3.39 7.15 7.31
C LEU A 40 -2.81 6.40 6.11
N LEU A 41 -1.54 5.98 6.17
CA LEU A 41 -0.95 5.14 5.13
C LEU A 41 -1.71 3.81 4.99
N GLU A 42 -1.99 3.13 6.10
CA GLU A 42 -2.78 1.89 6.10
C GLU A 42 -4.17 2.11 5.48
N ARG A 43 -4.86 3.20 5.85
CA ARG A 43 -6.18 3.55 5.32
C ARG A 43 -6.14 3.81 3.81
N VAL A 44 -5.17 4.58 3.32
CA VAL A 44 -5.02 4.87 1.89
C VAL A 44 -4.72 3.58 1.10
N VAL A 45 -3.78 2.75 1.57
CA VAL A 45 -3.44 1.48 0.92
C VAL A 45 -4.67 0.56 0.90
N ARG A 46 -5.38 0.43 2.01
CA ARG A 46 -6.59 -0.39 2.12
C ARG A 46 -7.66 0.04 1.12
N GLU A 47 -8.00 1.32 1.08
CA GLU A 47 -9.03 1.83 0.16
C GLU A 47 -8.61 1.71 -1.32
N ALA A 48 -7.33 1.94 -1.62
CA ALA A 48 -6.81 1.74 -2.97
C ALA A 48 -7.01 0.28 -3.43
N PHE A 49 -6.56 -0.69 -2.63
CA PHE A 49 -6.59 -2.10 -3.03
C PHE A 49 -7.95 -2.80 -2.88
N ASN A 50 -8.89 -2.25 -2.09
CA ASN A 50 -10.28 -2.71 -2.04
C ASN A 50 -10.95 -2.66 -3.42
N GLN A 51 -10.53 -1.73 -4.27
CA GLN A 51 -11.03 -1.56 -5.64
C GLN A 51 -9.91 -1.66 -6.68
N ARG A 52 -9.00 -2.64 -6.53
CA ARG A 52 -7.76 -2.78 -7.33
C ARG A 52 -7.87 -2.62 -8.85
N ARG A 53 -9.05 -2.85 -9.45
CA ARG A 53 -9.25 -2.72 -10.92
C ARG A 53 -9.71 -1.32 -11.36
N LYS A 54 -9.87 -0.38 -10.43
CA LYS A 54 -10.28 1.00 -10.69
C LYS A 54 -9.09 1.93 -10.54
N THR A 55 -9.16 3.08 -11.21
CA THR A 55 -8.13 4.12 -11.12
C THR A 55 -8.15 4.80 -9.76
N LEU A 56 -7.03 5.40 -9.33
CA LEU A 56 -6.89 6.01 -8.01
C LEU A 56 -7.93 7.08 -7.72
N ARG A 57 -8.29 7.90 -8.72
CA ARG A 57 -9.38 8.88 -8.57
C ARG A 57 -10.72 8.26 -8.21
N ASN A 58 -10.94 6.99 -8.57
CA ASN A 58 -12.16 6.26 -8.23
C ASN A 58 -12.03 5.53 -6.90
N THR A 59 -10.86 4.92 -6.62
CA THR A 59 -10.63 4.17 -5.38
C THR A 59 -10.49 5.08 -4.16
N LEU A 60 -9.86 6.25 -4.32
CA LEU A 60 -9.55 7.17 -3.22
C LEU A 60 -10.52 8.34 -3.08
N LYS A 61 -11.58 8.43 -3.90
CA LYS A 61 -12.51 9.59 -3.91
C LYS A 61 -13.12 9.97 -2.56
N ALA A 62 -13.21 9.02 -1.62
CA ALA A 62 -13.75 9.23 -0.28
C ALA A 62 -12.69 9.77 0.71
N LEU A 63 -11.41 9.71 0.34
CA LEU A 63 -10.28 10.18 1.14
C LEU A 63 -9.65 11.45 0.54
N LEU A 64 -9.46 11.45 -0.77
CA LEU A 64 -8.77 12.49 -1.52
C LEU A 64 -9.54 12.83 -2.80
N SER A 65 -9.70 14.12 -3.06
CA SER A 65 -10.12 14.64 -4.36
C SER A 65 -9.04 14.45 -5.42
N ASN A 66 -9.40 14.55 -6.71
CA ASN A 66 -8.42 14.45 -7.79
C ASN A 66 -7.32 15.52 -7.70
N ALA A 67 -7.67 16.74 -7.25
CA ALA A 67 -6.72 17.82 -7.06
C ALA A 67 -5.70 17.49 -5.95
N GLU A 68 -6.12 16.82 -4.88
CA GLU A 68 -5.21 16.41 -3.80
C GLU A 68 -4.30 15.25 -4.21
N ILE A 69 -4.81 14.30 -5.02
CA ILE A 69 -3.98 13.25 -5.60
C ILE A 69 -2.88 13.86 -6.48
N GLU A 70 -3.22 14.86 -7.30
CA GLU A 70 -2.26 15.59 -8.12
C GLU A 70 -1.29 16.42 -7.26
N ALA A 71 -1.76 17.05 -6.17
CA ALA A 71 -0.92 17.77 -5.22
C ALA A 71 0.10 16.86 -4.51
N ALA A 72 -0.22 15.57 -4.31
CA ALA A 72 0.71 14.55 -3.83
C ALA A 72 1.73 14.09 -4.91
N GLY A 73 1.66 14.63 -6.13
CA GLY A 73 2.51 14.26 -7.26
C GLY A 73 2.22 12.85 -7.75
N VAL A 74 0.94 12.46 -7.81
CA VAL A 74 0.48 11.15 -8.26
C VAL A 74 -0.53 11.32 -9.41
N ASP A 75 -0.40 10.50 -10.46
CA ASP A 75 -1.39 10.45 -11.53
C ASP A 75 -2.62 9.64 -11.10
N GLY A 76 -3.75 10.33 -10.91
CA GLY A 76 -5.02 9.73 -10.51
C GLY A 76 -5.64 8.76 -11.53
N SER A 77 -5.10 8.70 -12.76
CA SER A 77 -5.51 7.75 -13.80
C SER A 77 -4.89 6.36 -13.64
N LEU A 78 -3.82 6.22 -12.85
CA LEU A 78 -3.17 4.94 -12.57
C LEU A 78 -4.03 4.05 -11.68
N ARG A 79 -3.78 2.74 -11.74
CA ARG A 79 -4.33 1.76 -10.79
C ARG A 79 -3.39 1.60 -9.58
N PRO A 80 -3.91 1.18 -8.41
CA PRO A 80 -3.12 1.01 -7.18
C PRO A 80 -1.85 0.15 -7.35
N GLU A 81 -1.92 -0.94 -8.11
CA GLU A 81 -0.80 -1.84 -8.36
C GLU A 81 0.32 -1.23 -9.22
N GLN A 82 0.09 -0.07 -9.82
CA GLN A 82 1.08 0.66 -10.61
C GLN A 82 1.89 1.67 -9.79
N LEU A 83 1.55 1.86 -8.52
CA LEU A 83 2.22 2.82 -7.63
C LEU A 83 3.34 2.16 -6.83
N ASP A 84 4.39 2.94 -6.59
CA ASP A 84 5.43 2.60 -5.63
C ASP A 84 5.03 3.00 -4.20
N LEU A 85 5.80 2.52 -3.21
CA LEU A 85 5.54 2.83 -1.80
C LEU A 85 5.67 4.33 -1.51
N ALA A 86 6.60 5.02 -2.16
CA ALA A 86 6.81 6.45 -1.98
C ALA A 86 5.57 7.27 -2.39
N ALA A 87 4.88 6.89 -3.48
CA ALA A 87 3.62 7.51 -3.90
C ALA A 87 2.51 7.32 -2.85
N PHE A 88 2.38 6.11 -2.28
CA PHE A 88 1.42 5.87 -1.21
C PHE A 88 1.72 6.71 0.04
N VAL A 89 2.99 6.87 0.40
CA VAL A 89 3.40 7.75 1.50
C VAL A 89 3.02 9.20 1.22
N ARG A 90 3.26 9.72 0.01
CA ARG A 90 2.84 11.09 -0.36
C ARG A 90 1.32 11.28 -0.30
N LEU A 91 0.54 10.28 -0.74
CA LEU A 91 -0.92 10.33 -0.64
C LEU A 91 -1.40 10.35 0.82
N ALA A 92 -0.79 9.53 1.67
CA ALA A 92 -1.09 9.51 3.11
C ALA A 92 -0.72 10.83 3.80
N ASP A 93 0.45 11.39 3.45
CA ASP A 93 0.91 12.67 3.97
C ASP A 93 0.06 13.84 3.49
N GLN A 94 -0.50 13.75 2.28
CA GLN A 94 -1.47 14.71 1.75
C GLN A 94 -2.78 14.64 2.53
N LEU A 95 -3.26 13.43 2.84
CA LEU A 95 -4.46 13.23 3.66
C LEU A 95 -4.28 13.82 5.07
N ALA A 96 -3.06 13.75 5.62
CA ALA A 96 -2.73 14.33 6.94
C ALA A 96 -2.79 15.86 6.99
N ILE A 97 -2.77 16.55 5.84
CA ILE A 97 -2.90 18.02 5.77
C ILE A 97 -4.34 18.45 5.99
N GLN A 98 -5.32 17.58 5.71
CA GLN A 98 -6.72 17.90 5.96
C GLN A 98 -6.92 18.08 7.48
N PRO A 99 -7.55 19.19 7.92
CA PRO A 99 -8.02 19.25 9.30
C PRO A 99 -8.93 18.05 9.52
N ALA A 100 -8.78 17.36 10.65
CA ALA A 100 -9.60 16.22 10.99
C ALA A 100 -11.07 16.61 10.78
N SER A 101 -11.65 16.14 9.69
CA SER A 101 -13.06 16.32 9.42
C SER A 101 -13.75 15.56 10.54
N VAL A 102 -14.33 16.32 11.47
CA VAL A 102 -15.22 15.79 12.50
C VAL A 102 -16.35 15.14 11.73
N VAL A 103 -16.32 13.81 11.65
CA VAL A 103 -17.44 13.04 11.12
C VAL A 103 -18.29 12.68 12.35
N GLU A 104 -19.46 13.31 12.45
CA GLU A 104 -20.58 12.91 13.31
C GLU A 104 -21.03 11.47 13.03
#